data_AF-A0A348FWB7-F1
#
_entry.id   AF-A0A348FWB7-F1
#
_cell.length_a   1.000
_cell.length_b   1.000
_cell.length_c   1.000
_cell.angle_alpha   90.00
_cell.angle_beta   90.00
_cell.angle_gamma   90.00
#
_symmetry.space_group_name_H-M   'P 1'
#
loop_
_entity.id
_entity.type
_entity.pdbx_description
1 polymer ?
#
loop_
_entity_poly.entity_id
_entity_poly.type
_entity_poly.pdbx_seq_one_letter_code
_entity_poly.pdbx_strand_id
1 'polypeptide(L)'
;MIGTAEDTSADAEPVCGDTAEPAIDATRDRAYCENMKNITVSVDEDTYRMARTRAASEDTSVSAVVRSFLADYAAATESERERLKRLERAARAQITAFSAADRLDRNAVHRRRDEP
;
A
#
# COMPACT_ATOMS: atom_id res chain seq x y z
N MET A 1 52.37 -46.71 51.72
CA MET A 1 52.20 -45.24 51.75
C MET A 1 51.95 -44.78 50.33
N ILE A 2 50.81 -44.12 50.17
CA ILE A 2 50.25 -43.45 48.98
C ILE A 2 51.16 -42.25 48.67
N GLY A 3 51.41 -41.73 47.47
CA GLY A 3 50.87 -41.86 46.12
C GLY A 3 51.39 -40.63 45.36
N THR A 4 51.82 -40.83 44.12
CA THR A 4 52.33 -39.82 43.17
C THR A 4 51.22 -38.90 42.64
N ALA A 5 51.47 -37.59 42.53
CA ALA A 5 50.91 -36.71 41.48
C ALA A 5 51.39 -35.25 41.65
N GLU A 6 52.19 -34.74 40.72
CA GLU A 6 52.13 -33.34 40.31
C GLU A 6 51.90 -33.37 38.79
N ASP A 7 50.64 -33.22 38.43
CA ASP A 7 50.14 -33.30 37.06
C ASP A 7 50.20 -31.89 36.46
N THR A 8 50.93 -31.78 35.35
CA THR A 8 51.01 -30.59 34.51
C THR A 8 49.66 -30.43 33.81
N SER A 9 48.82 -29.53 34.32
CA SER A 9 47.61 -29.10 33.62
C SER A 9 47.99 -28.22 32.44
N ALA A 10 48.05 -28.84 31.25
CA ALA A 10 47.98 -28.13 29.98
C ALA A 10 46.56 -27.57 29.81
N ASP A 11 46.45 -26.25 29.76
CA ASP A 11 45.24 -25.53 29.39
C ASP A 11 44.90 -25.83 27.92
N ALA A 12 43.98 -26.78 27.72
CA ALA A 12 43.32 -26.99 26.44
C ALA A 12 42.23 -25.92 26.27
N GLU A 13 42.38 -25.07 25.25
CA GLU A 13 41.36 -24.09 24.89
C GLU A 13 40.02 -24.76 24.57
N PRO A 14 38.87 -24.19 24.98
CA PRO A 14 37.58 -24.72 24.61
C PRO A 14 37.32 -24.42 23.14
N VAL A 15 37.29 -25.48 22.34
CA VAL A 15 36.84 -25.50 20.95
C VAL A 15 35.45 -24.88 20.89
N CYS A 16 35.31 -23.78 20.15
CA CYS A 16 34.01 -23.15 19.89
C CYS A 16 33.16 -24.15 19.07
N GLY A 17 32.36 -24.93 19.78
CA GLY A 17 31.41 -25.86 19.20
C GLY A 17 30.36 -25.11 18.41
N ASP A 18 30.42 -25.32 17.10
CA ASP A 18 29.31 -25.41 16.14
C ASP A 18 27.92 -25.29 16.79
N THR A 19 27.46 -24.05 16.99
CA THR A 19 26.07 -23.79 17.36
C THR A 19 25.38 -23.35 16.09
N ALA A 20 24.74 -24.32 15.44
CA ALA A 20 23.85 -24.13 14.31
C ALA A 20 23.05 -22.84 14.48
N GLU A 21 23.19 -21.94 13.50
CA GLU A 21 22.35 -20.76 13.36
C GLU A 21 20.90 -21.23 13.52
N PRO A 22 20.10 -20.67 14.45
CA PRO A 22 18.69 -20.98 14.46
C PRO A 22 18.17 -20.39 13.15
N ALA A 23 17.94 -21.26 12.18
CA ALA A 23 17.20 -20.96 10.97
C ALA A 23 15.94 -20.24 11.43
N ILE A 24 15.92 -18.94 11.19
CA ILE A 24 14.76 -18.07 11.41
C ILE A 24 13.70 -18.51 10.41
N ASP A 25 13.05 -19.60 10.78
CA ASP A 25 11.74 -20.09 10.40
C ASP A 25 11.34 -19.67 8.98
N ALA A 26 11.80 -20.48 8.01
CA ALA A 26 11.33 -20.50 6.63
C ALA A 26 9.83 -20.87 6.50
N THR A 27 9.06 -20.81 7.59
CA THR A 27 7.62 -21.02 7.65
C THR A 27 6.92 -19.98 8.53
N ARG A 28 7.07 -18.69 8.18
CA ARG A 28 6.10 -17.65 8.62
C ARG A 28 5.01 -17.37 7.59
N ASP A 29 4.64 -18.37 6.83
CA ASP A 29 3.38 -18.42 6.09
C ASP A 29 2.25 -18.87 7.03
N ARG A 30 2.13 -18.17 8.17
CA ARG A 30 1.10 -18.37 9.19
C ARG A 30 0.29 -17.09 9.28
N ALA A 31 -0.78 -17.02 8.50
CA ALA A 31 -2.09 -16.47 8.83
C ALA A 31 -2.20 -15.64 10.13
N TYR A 32 -1.51 -14.50 10.23
CA TYR A 32 -1.79 -13.44 11.18
C TYR A 32 -2.49 -12.33 10.39
N CYS A 33 -3.83 -12.41 10.32
CA CYS A 33 -4.70 -11.34 9.79
C CYS A 33 -4.28 -10.75 8.43
N GLU A 34 -4.32 -11.54 7.36
CA GLU A 34 -4.24 -11.05 5.99
C GLU A 34 -5.44 -10.13 5.69
N ASN A 35 -5.24 -8.83 5.87
CA ASN A 35 -5.97 -7.78 5.14
C ASN A 35 -5.32 -6.40 5.33
N MET A 36 -4.39 -6.26 6.27
CA MET A 36 -3.70 -4.99 6.50
C MET A 36 -2.32 -5.01 5.87
N LYS A 37 -2.20 -4.33 4.72
CA LYS A 37 -0.91 -4.08 4.09
C LYS A 37 -0.22 -2.92 4.81
N ASN A 38 1.04 -3.11 5.19
CA ASN A 38 1.87 -2.04 5.75
C ASN A 38 2.54 -1.28 4.60
N ILE A 39 2.61 0.05 4.73
CA ILE A 39 3.31 0.93 3.79
C ILE A 39 4.33 1.75 4.59
N THR A 40 5.50 1.98 3.99
CA THR A 40 6.52 2.89 4.53
C THR A 40 6.45 4.20 3.75
N VAL A 41 6.31 5.32 4.46
CA VAL A 41 6.24 6.66 3.87
C VAL A 41 7.33 7.52 4.52
N SER A 42 8.18 8.11 3.70
CA SER A 42 9.17 9.08 4.15
C SER A 42 8.53 10.46 4.27
N VAL A 43 8.75 11.12 5.41
CA VAL A 43 8.28 12.48 5.70
C VAL A 43 9.41 13.28 6.32
N ASP A 44 9.39 14.60 6.15
CA ASP A 44 10.37 15.48 6.81
C ASP A 44 10.20 15.43 8.34
N GLU A 45 11.31 15.57 9.07
CA GLU A 45 11.35 15.46 10.53
C GLU A 45 10.39 16.46 11.21
N ASP A 46 10.36 17.71 10.74
CA ASP A 46 9.47 18.73 11.30
C ASP A 46 7.99 18.36 11.14
N THR A 47 7.63 17.83 9.97
CA THR A 47 6.28 17.34 9.67
C THR A 47 5.92 16.16 10.57
N TYR A 48 6.84 15.20 10.76
CA TYR A 48 6.62 14.06 11.66
C TYR A 48 6.41 14.49 13.11
N ARG A 49 7.23 15.43 13.60
CA ARG A 49 7.10 15.97 14.97
C ARG A 49 5.76 16.64 15.19
N MET A 50 5.38 17.56 14.29
CA MET A 50 4.09 18.25 14.38
C MET A 50 2.91 17.28 14.29
N ALA A 51 2.95 16.34 13.35
CA ALA A 51 1.91 15.33 13.18
C ALA A 51 1.77 14.47 14.45
N ARG A 52 2.88 14.09 15.09
CA ARG A 52 2.85 13.30 16.31
C ARG A 52 2.27 14.07 17.49
N THR A 53 2.65 15.34 17.67
CA THR A 53 2.07 16.19 18.72
C THR A 53 0.57 16.34 18.53
N ARG A 54 0.13 16.57 17.30
CA ARG A 54 -1.30 16.71 16.98
C ARG A 54 -2.06 15.40 17.18
N ALA A 55 -1.54 14.29 16.68
CA ALA A 55 -2.15 12.98 16.84
C ALA A 55 -2.32 12.63 18.33
N ALA A 56 -1.28 12.87 19.14
CA ALA A 56 -1.35 12.64 20.58
C ALA A 56 -2.40 13.54 21.27
N SER A 57 -2.56 14.80 20.83
CA SER A 57 -3.61 15.68 21.38
C SER A 57 -5.03 15.25 21.01
N GLU A 58 -5.18 14.52 19.91
CA GLU A 58 -6.45 13.99 19.40
C GLU A 58 -6.67 12.51 19.82
N ASP A 59 -5.88 12.00 20.78
CA ASP A 59 -5.88 10.60 21.24
C ASP A 59 -5.78 9.55 20.10
N THR A 60 -5.07 9.92 19.02
CA THR A 60 -4.88 9.09 17.83
C THR A 60 -3.40 8.88 17.54
N SER A 61 -3.11 8.01 16.56
CA SER A 61 -1.75 7.77 16.07
C SER A 61 -1.57 8.36 14.68
N VAL A 62 -0.33 8.68 14.31
CA VAL A 62 -0.01 9.17 12.95
C VAL A 62 -0.47 8.17 11.90
N SER A 63 -0.28 6.87 12.14
CA SER A 63 -0.75 5.81 11.23
C SER A 63 -2.27 5.74 11.09
N ALA A 64 -3.02 6.09 12.15
CA ALA A 64 -4.48 6.17 12.08
C ALA A 64 -4.95 7.41 11.29
N VAL A 65 -4.28 8.55 11.45
CA VAL A 65 -4.55 9.77 10.65
C VAL A 65 -4.24 9.54 9.17
N VAL A 66 -3.11 8.89 8.85
CA VAL A 66 -2.77 8.56 7.47
C VAL A 66 -3.79 7.58 6.87
N ARG A 67 -4.27 6.62 7.67
CA ARG A 67 -5.31 5.68 7.24
C ARG A 67 -6.61 6.38 6.88
N SER A 68 -7.11 7.29 7.72
CA SER A 68 -8.35 8.02 7.43
C SER A 68 -8.19 8.91 6.20
N PHE A 69 -7.07 9.63 6.09
CA PHE A 69 -6.77 10.45 4.93
C PHE A 69 -6.75 9.65 3.62
N LEU A 70 -6.09 8.48 3.62
CA LEU A 70 -6.04 7.62 2.43
C LEU A 70 -7.42 7.02 2.08
N ALA A 71 -8.25 6.70 3.08
CA ALA A 71 -9.62 6.23 2.86
C ALA A 71 -10.48 7.32 2.21
N ASP A 72 -10.41 8.54 2.73
CA ASP A 72 -11.14 9.69 2.18
C ASP A 72 -10.66 10.02 0.75
N TYR A 73 -9.34 9.97 0.53
CA TYR A 73 -8.74 10.18 -0.78
C TYR A 73 -9.21 9.13 -1.81
N ALA A 74 -9.28 7.86 -1.42
CA ALA A 74 -9.80 6.79 -2.26
C ALA A 74 -11.29 6.97 -2.56
N ALA A 75 -12.10 7.28 -1.54
CA ALA A 75 -13.55 7.43 -1.66
C ALA A 75 -13.95 8.60 -2.58
N ALA A 76 -13.20 9.71 -2.55
CA ALA A 76 -13.43 10.84 -3.47
C ALA A 76 -13.33 10.42 -4.94
N THR A 77 -12.39 9.53 -5.27
CA THR A 77 -12.22 9.01 -6.63
C THR A 77 -13.33 8.04 -7.00
N GLU A 78 -13.78 7.20 -6.06
CA GLU A 78 -14.89 6.28 -6.32
C GLU A 78 -16.19 7.03 -6.63
N SER A 79 -16.50 8.09 -5.89
CA SER A 79 -17.71 8.91 -6.12
C SER A 79 -17.74 9.54 -7.52
N GLU A 80 -16.64 10.17 -7.95
CA GLU A 80 -16.58 10.78 -9.27
C GLU A 80 -16.61 9.71 -10.37
N ARG A 81 -15.92 8.59 -10.16
CA ARG A 81 -15.93 7.49 -11.13
C ARG A 81 -17.31 6.83 -11.25
N GLU A 82 -18.05 6.70 -10.15
CA GLU A 82 -19.44 6.23 -10.16
C GLU A 82 -20.38 7.19 -10.86
N ARG A 83 -20.20 8.49 -10.60
CA ARG A 83 -20.91 9.55 -11.32
C ARG A 83 -20.65 9.47 -12.83
N LEU A 84 -19.40 9.33 -13.24
CA LEU A 84 -19.02 9.18 -14.65
C LEU A 84 -19.62 7.92 -15.27
N LYS A 85 -19.59 6.77 -14.58
CA LYS A 85 -20.25 5.54 -15.03
C LYS A 85 -21.76 5.71 -15.21
N ARG A 86 -22.41 6.47 -14.32
CA ARG A 86 -23.84 6.78 -14.45
C ARG A 86 -24.11 7.65 -15.67
N LEU A 87 -23.29 8.68 -15.89
CA LEU A 87 -23.38 9.53 -17.08
C LEU A 87 -23.14 8.74 -18.37
N GLU A 88 -22.14 7.87 -18.39
CA GLU A 88 -21.85 6.99 -19.51
C GLU A 88 -23.05 6.09 -19.82
N ARG A 89 -23.62 5.42 -18.81
CA ARG A 89 -24.81 4.58 -18.97
C ARG A 89 -26.00 5.38 -19.48
N ALA A 90 -26.22 6.58 -18.96
CA ALA A 90 -27.29 7.46 -19.41
C ALA A 90 -27.10 7.88 -20.88
N ALA A 91 -25.90 8.30 -21.26
CA ALA A 91 -25.57 8.67 -22.63
C ALA A 91 -25.72 7.48 -23.59
N ARG A 92 -25.27 6.29 -23.19
CA ARG A 92 -25.46 5.06 -23.99
C ARG A 92 -26.93 4.68 -24.13
N ALA A 93 -27.74 4.85 -23.08
CA ALA A 93 -29.17 4.55 -23.14
C ALA A 93 -29.96 5.52 -24.05
N GLN A 94 -29.48 6.76 -24.22
CA GLN A 94 -30.06 7.70 -25.17
C GLN A 94 -29.85 7.29 -26.62
N ILE A 95 -28.87 6.43 -26.89
CA ILE A 95 -28.62 5.91 -28.23
C ILE A 95 -29.52 4.69 -28.45
N THR A 96 -30.66 4.91 -29.11
CA THR A 96 -31.64 3.86 -29.40
C THR A 96 -31.35 3.12 -30.71
N ALA A 97 -30.73 3.78 -31.68
CA ALA A 97 -30.30 3.18 -32.95
C ALA A 97 -29.11 3.95 -33.54
N PHE A 98 -28.23 3.23 -34.23
CA PHE A 98 -27.17 3.81 -35.05
C PHE A 98 -27.37 3.37 -36.49
N SER A 99 -27.57 4.32 -37.41
CA SER A 99 -27.52 4.04 -38.84
C SER A 99 -26.29 4.67 -39.46
N ALA A 100 -25.61 3.92 -40.33
CA ALA A 100 -24.56 4.48 -41.17
C ALA A 100 -25.11 5.54 -42.14
N ALA A 101 -26.41 5.51 -42.46
CA ALA A 101 -27.06 6.52 -43.28
C ALA A 101 -27.20 7.89 -42.58
N ASP A 102 -27.15 7.93 -41.24
CA ASP A 102 -27.18 9.19 -40.45
C ASP A 102 -25.80 9.87 -40.41
N ARG A 103 -24.76 9.24 -40.99
CA ARG A 103 -23.42 9.84 -41.06
C ARG A 103 -23.44 11.01 -42.01
N LEU A 104 -23.04 12.16 -41.49
CA LEU A 104 -22.85 13.36 -42.29
C LEU A 104 -21.66 13.18 -43.22
N ASP A 105 -21.83 13.58 -44.48
CA ASP A 105 -20.70 13.75 -45.39
C ASP A 105 -19.81 14.93 -44.95
N ARG A 106 -18.57 14.96 -45.47
CA ARG A 106 -17.56 15.97 -45.13
C ARG A 106 -18.10 17.40 -45.32
N ASN A 107 -18.84 17.67 -46.39
CA ASN A 107 -19.34 19.00 -46.70
C ASN A 107 -20.53 19.39 -45.80
N ALA A 108 -21.35 18.42 -45.37
CA ALA A 108 -22.41 18.62 -44.39
C ALA A 108 -21.86 18.89 -42.98
N VAL A 109 -20.73 18.29 -42.60
CA VAL A 109 -20.04 18.59 -41.33
C VAL A 109 -19.51 20.03 -41.32
N HIS A 110 -18.87 20.49 -42.39
CA HIS A 110 -18.36 21.86 -42.49
C HIS A 110 -19.49 22.89 -42.42
N ARG A 111 -20.58 22.69 -43.16
CA ARG A 111 -21.74 23.60 -43.13
C ARG A 111 -22.35 23.79 -41.74
N ARG A 112 -22.42 22.74 -40.92
CA ARG A 112 -22.94 22.84 -39.54
C ARG A 112 -22.08 23.68 -38.60
N ARG A 113 -20.79 23.82 -38.89
CA ARG A 113 -19.84 24.56 -38.06
C ARG A 113 -19.80 26.06 -38.40
N ASP A 114 -20.35 26.42 -39.57
CA ASP A 114 -20.33 27.76 -40.13
C ASP A 114 -21.71 28.48 -40.03
N GLU A 115 -22.75 27.83 -39.50
CA GLU A 115 -24.01 28.50 -39.13
C GLU A 115 -23.89 29.15 -37.73
N PRO A 116 -24.20 30.46 -37.57
CA PRO A 116 -24.13 31.19 -36.30
C PRO A 116 -25.23 30.81 -35.29
#